data_AF-A0A355AD40-F1
#
_entry.id   AF-A0A355AD40-F1
#
_cell.length_a   1.000
_cell.length_b   1.000
_cell.length_c   1.000
_cell.angle_alpha   90.00
_cell.angle_beta   90.00
_cell.angle_gamma   90.00
#
_symmetry.space_group_name_H-M   'P 1'
#
loop_
_entity.id
_entity.type
_entity.pdbx_description
1 polymer ?
#
loop_
_entity_poly.entity_id
_entity_poly.type
_entity_poly.pdbx_seq_one_letter_code
_entity_poly.pdbx_strand_id
1 'polypeptide(L)'
;MKRYIIILLTLLLSSCGSYNSINSFYNAHKNDANVTAIQVPNYLLSLLRNPSGEMNNFMGNVKDIRYIQLSPKTDNDSRLISNQINNLTTNNFVEVFRERKDVVK
;
A
#
# COMPACT_ATOMS: atom_id res chain seq x y z
N MET A 1 28.50 -27.80 -15.81
CA MET A 1 28.11 -26.46 -16.32
C MET A 1 26.60 -26.32 -16.56
N LYS A 2 25.95 -27.19 -17.37
CA LYS A 2 24.49 -27.10 -17.64
C LYS A 2 23.57 -27.04 -16.40
N ARG A 3 23.90 -27.76 -15.32
CA ARG A 3 23.13 -27.76 -14.07
C ARG A 3 23.14 -26.42 -13.33
N TYR A 4 24.26 -25.69 -13.38
CA TYR A 4 24.37 -24.37 -12.74
C TYR A 4 23.61 -23.29 -13.50
N ILE A 5 23.51 -23.41 -14.83
CA ILE A 5 22.70 -22.51 -15.67
C ILE A 5 21.21 -22.65 -15.32
N ILE A 6 20.73 -23.88 -15.10
CA ILE A 6 19.33 -24.13 -14.71
C ILE A 6 19.04 -23.54 -13.33
N ILE A 7 19.94 -23.72 -12.37
CA ILE A 7 19.78 -23.16 -11.01
C ILE A 7 19.77 -21.62 -11.07
N LEU A 8 20.69 -21.01 -11.83
CA LEU A 8 20.74 -19.57 -12.02
C LEU A 8 19.47 -19.03 -12.67
N LEU A 9 18.94 -19.73 -13.67
CA LEU A 9 17.69 -19.37 -14.35
C LEU A 9 16.49 -19.44 -13.38
N THR A 10 16.39 -20.48 -12.55
CA THR A 10 15.32 -20.59 -11.54
C THR A 10 15.42 -19.51 -10.46
N LEU A 11 16.63 -19.07 -10.11
CA LEU A 11 16.84 -18.00 -9.13
C LEU A 11 16.48 -16.61 -9.68
N LEU A 12 16.65 -16.40 -10.99
CA LEU A 12 16.28 -15.16 -11.65
C LEU A 12 14.75 -15.03 -11.80
N LEU A 13 14.05 -16.14 -12.02
CA LEU A 13 12.59 -16.18 -12.20
C LEU A 13 11.79 -15.95 -10.91
N SER A 14 12.38 -16.17 -9.72
CA SER A 14 11.71 -15.92 -8.44
C SER A 14 11.73 -14.45 -7.99
N SER A 15 12.39 -13.56 -8.75
CA SER A 15 12.48 -12.13 -8.44
C SER A 15 11.30 -11.28 -8.93
N CYS A 16 10.34 -11.87 -9.65
CA CYS A 16 9.14 -11.16 -10.11
C CYS A 16 8.21 -10.90 -8.92
N GLY A 17 8.50 -9.82 -8.19
CA GLY A 17 7.85 -9.45 -6.95
C GLY A 17 6.39 -9.11 -7.16
N SER A 18 5.51 -9.90 -6.54
CA SER A 18 4.10 -9.53 -6.40
C SER A 18 3.99 -8.19 -5.65
N TYR A 19 2.98 -7.38 -5.96
CA TYR A 19 2.65 -6.14 -5.25
C TYR A 19 2.04 -6.41 -3.85
N ASN A 20 2.51 -7.43 -3.15
CA ASN A 20 1.94 -7.92 -1.89
C ASN A 20 2.36 -7.09 -0.66
N SER A 21 2.78 -5.84 -0.86
CA SER A 21 3.10 -4.95 0.25
C SER A 21 2.47 -3.59 0.03
N ILE A 22 2.07 -2.95 1.12
CA ILE A 22 1.53 -1.59 1.06
C ILE A 22 2.54 -0.61 0.46
N ASN A 23 3.85 -0.88 0.63
CA ASN A 23 4.91 -0.05 0.09
C ASN A 23 5.05 -0.17 -1.43
N SER A 24 4.97 -1.37 -1.97
CA SER A 24 5.02 -1.57 -3.42
C SER A 24 3.77 -1.02 -4.10
N PHE A 25 2.59 -1.23 -3.50
CA PHE A 25 1.34 -0.64 -3.99
C PHE A 25 1.38 0.90 -4.01
N TYR A 26 1.76 1.52 -2.89
CA TYR A 26 1.85 2.98 -2.82
C TYR A 26 2.84 3.55 -3.84
N ASN A 27 4.03 2.94 -3.97
CA ASN A 27 5.04 3.42 -4.91
C ASN A 27 4.64 3.21 -6.38
N ALA A 28 3.85 2.18 -6.69
CA ALA A 28 3.34 1.95 -8.04
C ALA A 28 2.33 3.02 -8.47
N HIS A 29 1.49 3.50 -7.54
CA HIS A 29 0.36 4.38 -7.87
C HIS A 29 0.56 5.86 -7.52
N LYS A 30 1.51 6.22 -6.64
CA LYS A 30 1.66 7.61 -6.15
C LYS A 30 1.92 8.66 -7.23
N ASN A 31 2.39 8.24 -8.41
CA ASN A 31 2.73 9.12 -9.53
C ASN A 31 1.77 8.98 -10.72
N ASP A 32 0.68 8.21 -10.57
CA ASP A 32 -0.31 8.05 -11.63
C ASP A 32 -1.02 9.38 -11.92
N ALA A 33 -1.46 9.55 -13.16
CA ALA A 33 -2.20 10.74 -13.56
C ALA A 33 -3.48 10.88 -12.73
N ASN A 34 -3.74 12.07 -12.20
CA ASN A 34 -4.89 12.39 -11.34
C ASN A 34 -4.93 11.60 -10.01
N VAL A 35 -3.81 11.07 -9.54
CA VAL A 35 -3.67 10.54 -8.17
C VAL A 35 -3.15 11.63 -7.24
N THR A 36 -3.76 11.72 -6.06
CA THR A 36 -3.22 12.54 -4.96
C THR A 36 -2.62 11.61 -3.93
N ALA A 37 -1.30 11.68 -3.74
CA ALA A 37 -0.60 10.85 -2.76
C ALA A 37 0.22 11.73 -1.81
N ILE A 38 0.05 11.51 -0.51
CA ILE A 38 0.76 12.25 0.54
C ILE A 38 1.34 11.22 1.51
N GLN A 39 2.62 11.35 1.83
CA GLN A 39 3.24 10.60 2.91
C GLN A 39 3.62 11.58 4.01
N VAL A 40 3.18 11.30 5.23
CA VAL A 40 3.51 12.15 6.38
C VAL A 40 4.99 11.92 6.74
N PRO A 41 5.83 12.98 6.71
CA PRO A 41 7.21 12.88 7.14
C PRO A 41 7.33 12.44 8.61
N ASN A 42 8.37 11.67 8.92
CA ASN A 42 8.62 11.15 10.27
C ASN A 42 8.67 12.24 11.35
N TYR A 43 9.15 13.43 11.02
CA TYR A 43 9.17 14.54 11.97
C TYR A 43 7.76 15.00 12.33
N LEU A 44 6.82 15.09 11.37
CA LEU A 44 5.42 15.42 11.65
C LEU A 44 4.74 14.31 12.46
N LEU A 45 5.04 13.04 12.16
CA LEU A 45 4.58 11.91 12.97
C LEU A 45 5.07 12.02 14.42
N SER A 46 6.32 12.43 14.63
CA SER A 46 6.89 12.58 15.98
C SER A 46 6.21 13.70 16.78
N LEU A 47 5.74 14.76 16.12
CA LEU A 47 4.97 15.83 16.76
C LEU A 47 3.56 15.35 17.14
N LEU A 48 2.92 14.56 16.28
CA LEU A 48 1.59 13.97 16.56
C LEU A 48 1.62 12.96 17.71
N ARG A 49 2.75 12.28 17.95
CA ARG A 49 2.92 11.38 19.09
C ARG A 49 3.03 12.08 20.44
N ASN A 50 3.22 13.41 20.46
CA ASN A 50 3.77 14.12 21.62
C ASN A 50 2.90 15.18 22.31
N PRO A 51 1.56 15.01 22.53
CA PRO A 51 0.93 15.85 23.57
C PRO A 51 0.07 15.15 24.65
N SER A 52 -0.31 13.87 24.53
CA SER A 52 -1.08 13.19 25.60
C SER A 52 -0.83 11.68 25.67
N GLY A 53 -1.01 11.08 26.85
CA GLY A 53 -0.87 9.62 27.04
C GLY A 53 -1.82 8.79 26.16
N GLU A 54 -2.99 9.33 25.83
CA GLU A 54 -3.99 8.70 24.96
C GLU A 54 -3.53 8.62 23.50
N MET A 55 -2.93 9.69 22.97
CA MET A 55 -2.41 9.70 21.60
C MET A 55 -1.23 8.75 21.43
N ASN A 56 -0.44 8.56 22.49
CA ASN A 56 0.67 7.62 22.47
C ASN A 56 0.18 6.15 22.43
N ASN A 57 -0.95 5.83 23.08
CA ASN A 57 -1.56 4.51 22.98
C ASN A 57 -2.13 4.22 21.59
N PHE A 58 -2.66 5.24 20.91
CA PHE A 58 -3.20 5.11 19.55
C PHE A 58 -2.09 5.11 18.46
N MET A 59 -1.13 6.03 18.56
CA MET A 59 -0.08 6.26 17.55
C MET A 59 1.25 5.56 17.86
N GLY A 60 1.43 4.97 19.04
CA GLY A 60 2.71 4.41 19.49
C GLY A 60 3.29 3.34 18.57
N ASN A 61 2.42 2.56 17.91
CA ASN A 61 2.81 1.52 16.96
C ASN A 61 2.75 1.96 15.49
N VAL A 62 2.26 3.17 15.20
CA VAL A 62 2.09 3.67 13.83
C VAL A 62 3.45 4.15 13.30
N LYS A 63 4.10 3.33 12.48
CA LYS A 63 5.43 3.65 11.91
C LYS A 63 5.37 4.65 10.75
N ASP A 64 4.25 4.72 10.04
CA ASP A 64 4.11 5.45 8.79
C ASP A 64 2.63 5.78 8.55
N ILE A 65 2.35 7.00 8.07
CA ILE A 65 1.01 7.42 7.67
C ILE A 65 1.08 7.89 6.23
N ARG A 66 0.27 7.26 5.39
CA ARG A 66 0.16 7.59 3.97
C ARG A 66 -1.30 7.77 3.59
N TYR A 67 -1.54 8.75 2.74
CA TYR A 67 -2.79 9.00 2.07
C TYR A 67 -2.60 8.79 0.58
N ILE A 68 -3.55 8.11 -0.06
CA ILE A 68 -3.61 7.98 -1.51
C ILE A 68 -5.06 8.03 -1.97
N GLN A 69 -5.36 8.95 -2.87
CA GLN A 69 -6.63 9.05 -3.59
C GLN A 69 -6.42 8.56 -5.02
N LEU A 70 -7.00 7.41 -5.32
CA LEU A 70 -6.91 6.77 -6.62
C LEU A 70 -8.01 7.28 -7.55
N SER A 71 -7.68 7.45 -8.83
CA SER A 71 -8.61 7.89 -9.87
C SER A 71 -8.57 6.90 -11.05
N PRO A 72 -9.21 5.72 -10.90
CA PRO A 72 -9.25 4.72 -11.96
C PRO A 72 -9.94 5.30 -13.21
N LYS A 73 -9.42 4.97 -14.40
CA LYS A 73 -9.92 5.50 -15.68
C LYS A 73 -11.06 4.65 -16.25
N THR A 74 -11.07 3.37 -15.92
CA THR A 74 -12.05 2.40 -16.41
C THR A 74 -12.55 1.51 -15.28
N ASP A 75 -13.69 0.84 -15.49
CA ASP A 75 -14.22 -0.15 -14.53
C ASP A 75 -13.25 -1.32 -14.31
N ASN A 76 -12.50 -1.68 -15.36
CA ASN A 76 -11.48 -2.71 -15.24
C ASN A 76 -10.34 -2.26 -14.32
N ASP A 77 -9.89 -1.01 -14.42
CA ASP A 77 -8.88 -0.45 -13.52
C ASP A 77 -9.37 -0.39 -12.07
N SER A 78 -10.63 0.02 -11.86
CA SER A 78 -11.27 0.02 -10.54
C SER A 78 -11.28 -1.39 -9.91
N ARG A 79 -11.57 -2.42 -10.71
CA ARG A 79 -11.55 -3.82 -10.26
C ARG A 79 -10.13 -4.30 -9.96
N LEU A 80 -9.15 -3.98 -10.80
CA LEU A 80 -7.75 -4.35 -10.58
C LEU A 80 -7.21 -3.73 -9.30
N ILE A 81 -7.41 -2.43 -9.11
CA ILE A 81 -7.03 -1.71 -7.88
C ILE A 81 -7.72 -2.30 -6.66
N SER A 82 -9.03 -2.57 -6.76
CA SER A 82 -9.79 -3.16 -5.65
C SER A 82 -9.25 -4.53 -5.26
N ASN A 83 -8.90 -5.37 -6.23
CA ASN A 83 -8.29 -6.67 -5.99
C ASN A 83 -6.90 -6.55 -5.34
N GLN A 84 -6.08 -5.59 -5.79
CA GLN A 84 -4.79 -5.32 -5.17
C GLN A 84 -4.97 -4.90 -3.70
N ILE A 85 -5.89 -3.98 -3.40
CA ILE A 85 -6.18 -3.55 -2.03
C ILE A 85 -6.65 -4.74 -1.17
N ASN A 86 -7.58 -5.55 -1.69
CA ASN A 86 -8.07 -6.73 -0.96
C ASN A 86 -6.94 -7.73 -0.67
N ASN A 87 -6.06 -7.98 -1.65
CA ASN A 87 -4.91 -8.86 -1.48
C ASN A 87 -3.91 -8.32 -0.44
N LEU A 88 -3.77 -7.00 -0.33
CA LEU A 88 -2.96 -6.37 0.71
C LEU A 88 -3.60 -6.56 2.08
N THR A 89 -4.91 -6.32 2.22
CA THR A 89 -5.58 -6.26 3.53
C THR A 89 -5.91 -7.62 4.15
N THR A 90 -6.02 -8.68 3.34
CA THR A 90 -6.56 -10.00 3.78
C THR A 90 -5.83 -10.63 4.96
N ASN A 91 -4.52 -10.40 5.14
CA ASN A 91 -3.73 -11.18 6.12
C ASN A 91 -3.13 -10.38 7.27
N ASN A 92 -2.98 -9.04 7.18
CA ASN A 92 -2.14 -8.29 8.14
C ASN A 92 -2.58 -6.84 8.41
N PHE A 93 -3.80 -6.44 8.02
CA PHE A 93 -4.24 -5.05 8.18
C PHE A 93 -5.60 -4.98 8.88
N VAL A 94 -5.75 -3.97 9.75
CA VAL A 94 -7.05 -3.59 10.30
C VAL A 94 -7.64 -2.53 9.37
N GLU A 95 -8.69 -2.89 8.64
CA GLU A 95 -9.45 -1.95 7.83
C GLU A 95 -10.33 -1.09 8.75
N VAL A 96 -9.96 0.17 8.94
CA VAL A 96 -10.69 1.10 9.82
C VAL A 96 -11.80 1.84 9.07
N PHE A 97 -11.59 2.17 7.79
CA PHE A 97 -12.56 2.90 6.97
C PHE A 97 -12.28 2.74 5.46
N ARG A 98 -13.31 2.52 4.65
CA ARG A 98 -13.26 2.49 3.17
C ARG A 98 -14.50 3.13 2.57
N GLU A 99 -14.30 4.20 1.81
CA GLU A 99 -15.36 4.85 1.03
C GLU A 99 -15.31 4.36 -0.42
N ARG A 100 -16.47 3.97 -0.97
CA ARG A 100 -16.64 3.49 -2.34
C ARG A 100 -17.74 4.31 -3.02
N LYS A 101 -17.37 5.16 -3.98
CA LYS A 101 -18.33 6.03 -4.70
C LYS A 101 -19.19 5.29 -5.73
N ASP A 102 -18.84 4.05 -6.05
CA ASP A 102 -19.56 3.14 -6.96
C ASP A 102 -20.79 2.49 -6.30
N VAL A 103 -20.96 2.60 -4.97
CA VAL A 103 -22.16 2.15 -4.26
C VAL A 103 -23.01 3.38 -3.95
N VAL A 104 -23.61 3.96 -4.99
CA VAL A 104 -24.76 4.86 -4.80
C VAL A 104 -25.93 4.00 -4.37
N LYS A 105 -26.48 4.32 -3.19
CA LYS A 105 -27.61 3.64 -2.58
C LYS A 105 -28.90 3.89 -3.36
#